data_AF-A0A849A0N2-F1
#
_entry.id   AF-A0A849A0N2-F1
#
_cell.length_a   1.000
_cell.length_b   1.000
_cell.length_c   1.000
_cell.angle_alpha   90.00
_cell.angle_beta   90.00
_cell.angle_gamma   90.00
#
_symmetry.space_group_name_H-M   'P 1'
#
loop_
_entity.id
_entity.type
_entity.pdbx_description
1 polymer ?
#
loop_
_entity_poly.entity_id
_entity_poly.type
_entity_poly.pdbx_seq_one_letter_code
_entity_poly.pdbx_strand_id
1 'polypeptide(L)'
;MRHPDRAGGDNSGDYAGRVPSLIPAREYALVFATAALVTFLITAVVRVLARRIGAFTPIRDRDVHKLPTPRMGGVALYLGVAAAVLLARHLPGLSQAFESTTEITGVLVAGALICVVGVLDDRFDLDAVTKLAGQVLAAGVLVLFGVQWVQMWLPLGDNGSTVSLGQAQGLVITVLITLVLTNAMNFIDGLDGLLAGVALIAGIGVFVFSVHQLAASHNPTSASQAPLITAALIGACVGFLPHNFWPARIFMGDSGSMFIGLTMAAAIVSAGGRLDSSTYGGKSTVALLSPLIVVLAVVLIPLLDFLMAVVRRTREGRHPFSADKRHLHHRMLNIGHTHRAAVLVFYLWAVVISGGAVSLSFLPWQVAIGPILLLLGVAVVVSAWPRVRARRLTRSRTLVNVPSASGAGSEGSA
;
A
#
# COMPACT_ATOMS: atom_id res chain seq x y z
N MET A 1 -62.47 -52.21 -11.65
CA MET A 1 -61.70 -51.19 -12.41
C MET A 1 -60.53 -50.76 -11.54
N ARG A 2 -59.30 -50.99 -12.02
CA ARG A 2 -58.04 -50.73 -11.31
C ARG A 2 -57.70 -49.24 -11.40
N HIS A 3 -57.34 -48.61 -10.28
CA HIS A 3 -56.54 -47.39 -10.25
C HIS A 3 -55.11 -47.77 -9.82
N PRO A 4 -54.06 -47.31 -10.53
CA PRO A 4 -52.69 -47.75 -10.27
C PRO A 4 -51.96 -46.84 -9.27
N ASP A 5 -51.08 -47.48 -8.53
CA ASP A 5 -50.03 -46.90 -7.69
C ASP A 5 -49.14 -45.92 -8.46
N ARG A 6 -48.78 -44.82 -7.80
CA ARG A 6 -47.53 -44.10 -8.06
C ARG A 6 -46.78 -43.93 -6.75
N ALA A 7 -45.76 -44.77 -6.60
CA ALA A 7 -44.68 -44.60 -5.65
C ALA A 7 -43.97 -43.25 -5.89
N GLY A 8 -44.13 -42.32 -4.96
CA GLY A 8 -43.26 -41.17 -4.82
C GLY A 8 -42.13 -41.55 -3.88
N GLY A 9 -40.92 -41.72 -4.43
CA GLY A 9 -39.71 -41.92 -3.65
C GLY A 9 -39.43 -40.69 -2.79
N ASP A 10 -39.42 -40.88 -1.48
CA ASP A 10 -38.80 -39.96 -0.54
C ASP A 10 -37.28 -40.05 -0.71
N ASN A 11 -36.75 -39.16 -1.55
CA ASN A 11 -35.34 -38.85 -1.60
C ASN A 11 -35.14 -37.47 -0.96
N SER A 12 -35.46 -37.36 0.33
CA SER A 12 -35.02 -36.28 1.22
C SER A 12 -33.51 -36.41 1.51
N GLY A 13 -32.71 -36.44 0.45
CA GLY A 13 -31.27 -36.31 0.51
C GLY A 13 -30.89 -34.85 0.70
N ASP A 14 -30.61 -34.47 1.94
CA ASP A 14 -29.39 -33.72 2.27
C ASP A 14 -29.15 -32.34 1.61
N TYR A 15 -30.20 -31.60 1.24
CA TYR A 15 -30.09 -30.16 0.94
C TYR A 15 -30.14 -29.28 2.21
N ALA A 16 -29.65 -29.82 3.33
CA ALA A 16 -29.39 -29.06 4.53
C ALA A 16 -28.17 -28.14 4.31
N GLY A 17 -28.43 -26.88 3.99
CA GLY A 17 -27.76 -25.80 4.70
C GLY A 17 -26.30 -25.49 4.37
N ARG A 18 -25.88 -25.51 3.10
CA ARG A 18 -24.77 -24.64 2.68
C ARG A 18 -25.34 -23.30 2.23
N VAL A 19 -25.54 -22.39 3.19
CA VAL A 19 -25.46 -20.95 2.89
C VAL A 19 -24.12 -20.76 2.18
N PRO A 20 -24.07 -20.32 0.90
CA PRO A 20 -22.81 -19.96 0.29
C PRO A 20 -22.16 -18.92 1.21
N SER A 21 -20.92 -19.14 1.64
CA SER A 21 -20.17 -18.07 2.28
C SER A 21 -20.17 -16.90 1.30
N LEU A 22 -20.85 -15.80 1.64
CA LEU A 22 -20.97 -14.59 0.80
C LEU A 22 -19.60 -14.02 0.37
N ILE A 23 -18.52 -14.44 1.04
CA ILE A 23 -17.14 -14.09 0.73
C ILE A 23 -16.32 -15.38 0.51
N PRO A 24 -15.66 -15.54 -0.65
CA PRO A 24 -14.78 -16.69 -0.95
C PRO A 24 -13.42 -16.56 -0.22
N ALA A 25 -13.45 -16.66 1.11
CA ALA A 25 -12.30 -16.42 1.97
C ALA A 25 -11.15 -17.42 1.74
N ARG A 26 -11.49 -18.68 1.41
CA ARG A 26 -10.49 -19.74 1.14
C ARG A 26 -9.72 -19.44 -0.14
N GLU A 27 -10.43 -18.96 -1.15
CA GLU A 27 -9.90 -18.60 -2.45
C GLU A 27 -8.99 -17.37 -2.34
N TYR A 28 -9.40 -16.32 -1.61
CA TYR A 28 -8.52 -15.19 -1.33
C TYR A 28 -7.26 -15.62 -0.56
N ALA A 29 -7.37 -16.55 0.40
CA ALA A 29 -6.23 -17.10 1.10
C ALA A 29 -5.29 -17.89 0.18
N LEU A 30 -5.83 -18.65 -0.78
CA LEU A 30 -5.04 -19.34 -1.81
C LEU A 30 -4.33 -18.36 -2.75
N VAL A 31 -5.00 -17.27 -3.16
CA VAL A 31 -4.39 -16.19 -3.96
C VAL A 31 -3.22 -15.56 -3.21
N PHE A 32 -3.44 -15.17 -1.94
CA PHE A 32 -2.41 -14.64 -1.07
C PHE A 32 -1.23 -15.60 -0.93
N ALA A 33 -1.48 -16.88 -0.60
CA ALA A 33 -0.45 -17.88 -0.38
C ALA A 33 0.35 -18.16 -1.65
N THR A 34 -0.32 -18.18 -2.81
CA THR A 34 0.33 -18.38 -4.11
C THR A 34 1.23 -17.21 -4.46
N ALA A 35 0.74 -15.97 -4.32
CA ALA A 35 1.56 -14.79 -4.55
C ALA A 35 2.78 -14.75 -3.61
N ALA A 36 2.59 -15.09 -2.34
CA ALA A 36 3.68 -15.15 -1.37
C ALA A 36 4.72 -16.22 -1.71
N LEU A 37 4.28 -17.45 -1.98
CA LEU A 37 5.17 -18.55 -2.29
C LEU A 37 5.93 -18.30 -3.60
N VAL A 38 5.23 -17.94 -4.67
CA VAL A 38 5.84 -17.68 -5.98
C VAL A 38 6.80 -16.50 -5.88
N THR A 39 6.40 -15.39 -5.25
CA THR A 39 7.30 -14.24 -5.09
C THR A 39 8.54 -14.63 -4.28
N PHE A 40 8.38 -15.37 -3.18
CA PHE A 40 9.50 -15.82 -2.35
C PHE A 40 10.52 -16.65 -3.16
N LEU A 41 10.03 -17.64 -3.92
CA LEU A 41 10.89 -18.51 -4.73
C LEU A 41 11.53 -17.76 -5.90
N ILE A 42 10.75 -16.99 -6.65
CA ILE A 42 11.24 -16.24 -7.81
C ILE A 42 12.22 -15.14 -7.39
N THR A 43 12.03 -14.51 -6.22
CA THR A 43 12.98 -13.50 -5.73
C THR A 43 14.39 -14.08 -5.54
N ALA A 44 14.49 -15.35 -5.11
CA ALA A 44 15.78 -16.02 -5.02
C ALA A 44 16.44 -16.21 -6.40
N VAL A 45 15.66 -16.61 -7.40
CA VAL A 45 16.13 -16.78 -8.80
C VAL A 45 16.55 -15.44 -9.40
N VAL A 46 15.69 -14.41 -9.28
CA VAL A 46 15.93 -13.06 -9.79
C VAL A 46 17.19 -12.47 -9.16
N ARG A 47 17.44 -12.71 -7.86
CA ARG A 47 18.68 -12.29 -7.21
C ARG A 47 19.92 -12.91 -7.87
N VAL A 48 19.89 -14.20 -8.20
CA VAL A 48 21.02 -14.87 -8.86
C VAL A 48 21.23 -14.29 -10.26
N LEU A 49 20.15 -14.07 -11.01
CA LEU A 49 20.21 -13.50 -12.36
C LEU A 49 20.71 -12.05 -12.36
N ALA A 50 20.19 -11.21 -11.46
CA ALA A 50 20.61 -9.82 -11.33
C ALA A 50 22.11 -9.68 -11.04
N ARG A 51 22.68 -10.60 -10.23
CA ARG A 51 24.13 -10.67 -10.00
C ARG A 51 24.92 -11.03 -11.26
N ARG A 52 24.40 -11.92 -12.12
CA ARG A 52 25.04 -12.33 -13.38
C ARG A 52 25.03 -11.22 -14.44
N ILE A 53 23.94 -10.45 -14.51
CA ILE A 53 23.79 -9.34 -15.47
C ILE A 53 24.53 -8.07 -15.00
N GLY A 54 25.04 -8.08 -13.77
CA GLY A 54 25.71 -6.92 -13.18
C GLY A 54 24.77 -5.76 -12.87
N ALA A 55 23.49 -6.05 -12.60
CA ALA A 55 22.49 -5.06 -12.20
C ALA A 55 22.69 -4.67 -10.72
N PHE A 56 23.83 -4.06 -10.43
CA PHE A 56 24.21 -3.62 -9.09
C PHE A 56 23.91 -2.13 -8.90
N THR A 57 23.55 -1.76 -7.68
CA THR A 57 23.61 -0.36 -7.25
C THR A 57 25.07 0.11 -7.29
N PRO A 58 25.44 1.16 -8.04
CA PRO A 58 26.77 1.75 -7.94
C PRO A 58 26.96 2.29 -6.52
N ILE A 59 27.98 1.80 -5.81
CA ILE A 59 28.30 2.23 -4.44
C ILE A 59 28.76 3.69 -4.52
N ARG A 60 27.92 4.62 -4.08
CA ARG A 60 28.33 6.01 -3.85
C ARG A 60 28.89 6.10 -2.43
N ASP A 61 29.86 6.98 -2.17
CA ASP A 61 30.49 7.23 -0.84
C ASP A 61 29.51 7.61 0.30
N ARG A 62 28.20 7.56 0.03
CA ARG A 62 27.10 8.15 0.80
C ARG A 62 25.94 7.17 1.00
N ASP A 63 26.04 5.96 0.47
CA ASP A 63 24.99 4.93 0.59
C ASP A 63 25.07 4.24 1.97
N VAL A 64 23.90 3.94 2.55
CA VAL A 64 23.78 3.25 3.84
C VAL A 64 24.30 1.80 3.74
N HIS A 65 24.34 1.25 2.53
CA HIS A 65 24.81 -0.10 2.23
C HIS A 65 26.26 -0.10 1.77
N LYS A 66 27.10 -0.81 2.52
CA LYS A 66 28.53 -1.00 2.21
C LYS A 66 28.80 -2.09 1.15
N LEU A 67 27.77 -2.80 0.69
CA LEU A 67 27.88 -3.92 -0.24
C LEU A 67 26.95 -3.68 -1.46
N PRO A 68 27.41 -3.99 -2.69
CA PRO A 68 26.61 -3.80 -3.89
C PRO A 68 25.44 -4.80 -3.89
N THR A 69 24.25 -4.31 -3.58
CA THR A 69 23.01 -5.09 -3.58
C THR A 69 22.36 -5.05 -4.97
N PRO A 70 21.93 -6.22 -5.51
CA PRO A 70 21.27 -6.28 -6.80
C PRO A 70 19.89 -5.59 -6.78
N ARG A 71 19.52 -4.97 -7.89
CA ARG A 71 18.18 -4.39 -8.15
C ARG A 71 17.36 -5.34 -9.04
N MET A 72 16.10 -5.01 -9.37
CA MET A 72 15.13 -5.83 -10.14
C MET A 72 14.20 -6.76 -9.34
N GLY A 73 14.07 -6.57 -8.02
CA GLY A 73 13.10 -7.34 -7.23
C GLY A 73 11.64 -7.16 -7.68
N GLY A 74 11.33 -6.07 -8.42
CA GLY A 74 10.02 -5.85 -9.03
C GLY A 74 9.55 -6.95 -9.97
N VAL A 75 10.45 -7.61 -10.68
CA VAL A 75 10.10 -8.73 -11.57
C VAL A 75 9.51 -9.88 -10.77
N ALA A 76 10.07 -10.17 -9.58
CA ALA A 76 9.55 -11.22 -8.72
C ALA A 76 8.16 -10.88 -8.15
N LEU A 77 7.95 -9.61 -7.77
CA LEU A 77 6.65 -9.11 -7.31
C LEU A 77 5.58 -9.26 -8.40
N TYR A 78 5.88 -8.79 -9.63
CA TYR A 78 4.97 -8.91 -10.77
C TYR A 78 4.62 -10.37 -11.07
N LEU A 79 5.62 -11.25 -11.18
CA LEU A 79 5.39 -12.66 -11.49
C LEU A 79 4.60 -13.39 -10.40
N GLY A 80 4.80 -13.03 -9.14
CA GLY A 80 4.00 -13.58 -8.04
C GLY A 80 2.54 -13.16 -8.09
N VAL A 81 2.27 -11.86 -8.34
CA VAL A 81 0.90 -11.37 -8.56
C VAL A 81 0.27 -12.04 -9.79
N ALA A 82 1.00 -12.12 -10.91
CA ALA A 82 0.52 -12.75 -12.13
C ALA A 82 0.16 -14.22 -11.92
N ALA A 83 1.02 -15.00 -11.25
CA ALA A 83 0.74 -16.39 -10.93
C ALA A 83 -0.50 -16.55 -10.04
N ALA A 84 -0.67 -15.70 -9.04
CA ALA A 84 -1.82 -15.74 -8.15
C ALA A 84 -3.14 -15.37 -8.86
N VAL A 85 -3.10 -14.38 -9.76
CA VAL A 85 -4.24 -13.99 -10.59
C VAL A 85 -4.61 -15.09 -11.59
N LEU A 86 -3.61 -15.72 -12.22
CA LEU A 86 -3.84 -16.85 -13.13
C LEU A 86 -4.47 -18.04 -12.38
N LEU A 87 -4.02 -18.34 -11.17
CA LEU A 87 -4.67 -19.33 -10.31
C LEU A 87 -6.12 -18.93 -9.98
N ALA A 88 -6.34 -17.67 -9.60
CA ALA A 88 -7.66 -17.18 -9.19
C ALA A 88 -8.73 -17.36 -10.28
N ARG A 89 -8.34 -17.27 -11.56
CA ARG A 89 -9.23 -17.51 -12.70
C ARG A 89 -9.85 -18.91 -12.70
N HIS A 90 -9.16 -19.89 -12.13
CA HIS A 90 -9.61 -21.28 -12.07
C HIS A 90 -10.32 -21.64 -10.75
N LEU A 91 -10.46 -20.68 -9.82
CA LEU A 91 -11.15 -20.92 -8.55
C LEU A 91 -12.65 -20.59 -8.68
N PRO A 92 -13.56 -21.52 -8.37
CA PRO A 92 -15.01 -21.32 -8.59
C PRO A 92 -15.59 -20.08 -7.89
N GLY A 93 -15.08 -19.74 -6.71
CA GLY A 93 -15.52 -18.55 -5.97
C GLY A 93 -15.01 -17.21 -6.53
N LEU A 94 -14.04 -17.23 -7.46
CA LEU A 94 -13.41 -16.02 -8.02
C LEU A 94 -13.49 -15.95 -9.54
N SER A 95 -13.84 -17.02 -10.25
CA SER A 95 -13.89 -17.05 -11.72
C SER A 95 -14.86 -16.00 -12.29
N GLN A 96 -15.97 -15.74 -11.60
CA GLN A 96 -16.94 -14.72 -11.98
C GLN A 96 -16.37 -13.28 -11.99
N ALA A 97 -15.33 -13.02 -11.19
CA ALA A 97 -14.62 -11.74 -11.20
C ALA A 97 -13.86 -11.49 -12.52
N PHE A 98 -13.60 -12.53 -13.32
CA PHE A 98 -12.93 -12.43 -14.62
C PHE A 98 -13.91 -12.39 -15.79
N GLU A 99 -15.13 -12.89 -15.61
CA GLU A 99 -16.17 -12.90 -16.66
C GLU A 99 -16.94 -11.59 -16.70
N SER A 100 -17.12 -10.95 -15.54
CA SER A 100 -17.88 -9.70 -15.41
C SER A 100 -17.16 -8.46 -15.94
N THR A 101 -15.84 -8.51 -16.12
CA THR A 101 -15.00 -7.32 -16.31
C THR A 101 -13.59 -7.67 -16.79
N THR A 102 -12.96 -6.73 -17.49
CA THR A 102 -11.58 -6.84 -17.98
C THR A 102 -10.56 -6.19 -17.04
N GLU A 103 -10.97 -5.63 -15.90
CA GLU A 103 -10.10 -4.85 -15.01
C GLU A 103 -8.88 -5.64 -14.51
N ILE A 104 -9.06 -6.89 -14.09
CA ILE A 104 -7.96 -7.73 -13.59
C ILE A 104 -6.92 -7.98 -14.68
N THR A 105 -7.37 -8.20 -15.92
CA THR A 105 -6.48 -8.30 -17.09
C THR A 105 -5.75 -6.98 -17.31
N GLY A 106 -6.44 -5.85 -17.18
CA GLY A 106 -5.85 -4.52 -17.22
C GLY A 106 -4.71 -4.34 -16.22
N VAL A 107 -4.89 -4.79 -14.97
CA VAL A 107 -3.84 -4.76 -13.94
C VAL A 107 -2.64 -5.63 -14.32
N LEU A 108 -2.84 -6.80 -14.92
CA LEU A 108 -1.73 -7.64 -15.37
C LEU A 108 -0.95 -7.03 -16.54
N VAL A 109 -1.65 -6.44 -17.51
CA VAL A 109 -1.02 -5.83 -18.69
C VAL A 109 -0.33 -4.52 -18.33
N ALA A 110 -1.01 -3.63 -17.58
CA ALA A 110 -0.41 -2.40 -17.07
C ALA A 110 0.75 -2.69 -16.09
N GLY A 111 0.59 -3.73 -15.26
CA GLY A 111 1.62 -4.25 -14.36
C GLY A 111 2.86 -4.75 -15.10
N ALA A 112 2.70 -5.48 -16.20
CA ALA A 112 3.81 -5.90 -17.06
C ALA A 112 4.52 -4.67 -17.64
N LEU A 113 3.75 -3.75 -18.22
CA LEU A 113 4.28 -2.55 -18.86
C LEU A 113 5.09 -1.71 -17.86
N ILE A 114 4.54 -1.43 -16.68
CA ILE A 114 5.22 -0.61 -15.68
C ILE A 114 6.43 -1.32 -15.07
N CYS A 115 6.37 -2.65 -14.93
CA CYS A 115 7.51 -3.45 -14.49
C CYS A 115 8.64 -3.38 -15.52
N VAL A 116 8.33 -3.47 -16.82
CA VAL A 116 9.32 -3.30 -17.90
C VAL A 116 9.92 -1.90 -17.87
N VAL A 117 9.10 -0.85 -17.76
CA VAL A 117 9.59 0.54 -17.64
C VAL A 117 10.55 0.68 -16.46
N GLY A 118 10.16 0.17 -15.28
CA GLY A 118 11.03 0.26 -14.10
C GLY A 118 12.27 -0.64 -14.18
N VAL A 119 12.24 -1.75 -14.94
CA VAL A 119 13.44 -2.57 -15.23
C VAL A 119 14.40 -1.81 -16.14
N LEU A 120 13.86 -1.11 -17.15
CA LEU A 120 14.65 -0.25 -18.02
C LEU A 120 15.27 0.90 -17.21
N ASP A 121 14.51 1.49 -16.29
CA ASP A 121 14.98 2.53 -15.37
C ASP A 121 16.09 2.03 -14.44
N ASP A 122 15.88 0.86 -13.82
CA ASP A 122 16.87 0.20 -12.95
C ASP A 122 18.20 -0.07 -13.68
N ARG A 123 18.18 -0.23 -15.02
CA ARG A 123 19.35 -0.54 -15.84
C ARG A 123 19.99 0.69 -16.50
N PHE A 124 19.18 1.62 -16.97
CA PHE A 124 19.60 2.72 -17.84
C PHE A 124 19.49 4.10 -17.19
N ASP A 125 18.94 4.22 -15.98
CA ASP A 125 18.72 5.49 -15.27
C ASP A 125 17.95 6.48 -16.16
N LEU A 126 16.68 6.17 -16.44
CA LEU A 126 15.85 6.94 -17.37
C LEU A 126 15.62 8.35 -16.84
N ASP A 127 15.51 9.31 -17.76
CA ASP A 127 15.14 10.67 -17.38
C ASP A 127 13.68 10.72 -16.88
N ALA A 128 13.38 11.75 -16.08
CA ALA A 128 12.09 11.89 -15.42
C ALA A 128 10.90 11.96 -16.41
N VAL A 129 11.10 12.48 -17.62
CA VAL A 129 10.03 12.61 -18.62
C VAL A 129 9.74 11.25 -19.24
N THR A 130 10.77 10.51 -19.63
CA THR A 130 10.61 9.14 -20.15
C THR A 130 9.95 8.23 -19.13
N LYS A 131 10.37 8.31 -17.86
CA LYS A 131 9.75 7.56 -16.75
C LYS A 131 8.26 7.92 -16.58
N LEU A 132 7.94 9.22 -16.58
CA LEU A 132 6.56 9.69 -16.45
C LEU A 132 5.71 9.27 -17.65
N ALA A 133 6.24 9.31 -18.88
CA ALA A 133 5.54 8.84 -20.07
C ALA A 133 5.17 7.36 -19.96
N GLY A 134 6.09 6.51 -19.48
CA GLY A 134 5.80 5.10 -19.21
C GLY A 134 4.71 4.90 -18.15
N GLN A 135 4.70 5.72 -17.09
CA GLN A 135 3.64 5.70 -16.07
C GLN A 135 2.27 6.12 -16.64
N VAL A 136 2.24 7.17 -17.48
CA VAL A 136 1.01 7.64 -18.15
C VAL A 136 0.47 6.55 -19.09
N LEU A 137 1.33 5.90 -19.86
CA LEU A 137 0.93 4.80 -20.75
C LEU A 137 0.33 3.63 -19.94
N ALA A 138 0.97 3.23 -18.84
CA ALA A 138 0.44 2.16 -17.98
C ALA A 138 -0.89 2.53 -17.31
N ALA A 139 -1.05 3.79 -16.88
CA ALA A 139 -2.31 4.30 -16.37
C ALA A 139 -3.41 4.33 -17.46
N GLY A 140 -3.05 4.67 -18.70
CA GLY A 140 -3.95 4.59 -19.85
C GLY A 140 -4.43 3.17 -20.11
N VAL A 141 -3.53 2.17 -20.02
CA VAL A 141 -3.89 0.75 -20.12
C VAL A 141 -4.91 0.36 -19.04
N LEU A 142 -4.74 0.78 -17.78
CA LEU A 142 -5.73 0.54 -16.73
C LEU A 142 -7.13 1.04 -17.15
N VAL A 143 -7.21 2.29 -17.62
CA VAL A 143 -8.47 2.91 -18.06
C VAL A 143 -9.08 2.16 -19.25
N LEU A 144 -8.28 1.77 -20.24
CA LEU A 144 -8.75 1.02 -21.42
C LEU A 144 -9.40 -0.32 -21.04
N PHE A 145 -8.92 -0.95 -19.97
CA PHE A 145 -9.47 -2.21 -19.45
C PHE A 145 -10.59 -2.01 -18.41
N GLY A 146 -11.06 -0.78 -18.22
CA GLY A 146 -12.22 -0.45 -17.40
C GLY A 146 -11.91 -0.15 -15.92
N VAL A 147 -10.62 -0.10 -15.54
CA VAL A 147 -10.21 0.37 -14.21
C VAL A 147 -10.33 1.88 -14.26
N GLN A 148 -11.50 2.39 -13.85
CA GLN A 148 -11.81 3.80 -13.93
C GLN A 148 -12.68 4.23 -12.77
N TRP A 149 -12.41 5.44 -12.26
CA TRP A 149 -13.29 6.11 -11.31
C TRP A 149 -14.49 6.70 -12.06
N VAL A 150 -15.66 6.09 -11.92
CA VAL A 150 -16.89 6.48 -12.65
C VAL A 150 -17.90 7.17 -11.74
N GLN A 151 -17.93 6.81 -10.46
CA GLN A 151 -18.84 7.38 -9.47
C GLN A 151 -18.05 7.88 -8.27
N MET A 152 -18.36 9.09 -7.82
CA MET A 152 -17.78 9.68 -6.63
C MET A 152 -18.89 10.12 -5.71
N TRP A 153 -18.90 9.59 -4.49
CA TRP A 153 -19.73 10.13 -3.45
C TRP A 153 -19.10 11.41 -2.88
N LEU A 154 -19.87 12.48 -2.80
CA LEU A 154 -19.47 13.75 -2.23
C LEU A 154 -20.40 14.11 -1.07
N PRO A 155 -19.86 14.62 0.06
CA PRO A 155 -20.66 15.09 1.20
C PRO A 155 -21.28 16.47 0.91
N LEU A 156 -21.93 16.61 -0.24
CA LEU A 156 -22.61 17.84 -0.65
C LEU A 156 -24.12 17.67 -0.45
N GLY A 157 -24.74 18.61 0.28
CA GLY A 157 -26.16 18.59 0.66
C GLY A 157 -26.44 17.79 1.93
N ASP A 158 -27.70 17.75 2.36
CA ASP A 158 -28.11 17.23 3.68
C ASP A 158 -27.89 15.72 3.86
N ASN A 159 -27.83 14.95 2.76
CA ASN A 159 -27.63 13.49 2.77
C ASN A 159 -26.42 13.02 1.93
N GLY A 160 -25.61 13.96 1.44
CA GLY A 160 -24.59 13.69 0.42
C GLY A 160 -25.17 13.35 -0.95
N SER A 161 -24.35 13.43 -1.98
CA SER A 161 -24.75 13.16 -3.37
C SER A 161 -23.70 12.32 -4.08
N THR A 162 -24.16 11.34 -4.85
CA THR A 162 -23.30 10.58 -5.77
C THR A 162 -23.23 11.31 -7.09
N VAL A 163 -22.03 11.78 -7.43
CA VAL A 163 -21.75 12.42 -8.71
C VAL A 163 -21.21 11.38 -9.68
N SER A 164 -21.94 11.16 -10.76
CA SER A 164 -21.44 10.39 -11.90
C SER A 164 -20.44 11.25 -12.66
N LEU A 165 -19.22 10.76 -12.81
CA LEU A 165 -18.19 11.40 -13.61
C LEU A 165 -18.38 11.02 -15.08
N GLY A 166 -18.24 12.01 -15.97
CA GLY A 166 -18.15 11.72 -17.40
C GLY A 166 -16.90 10.90 -17.73
N GLN A 167 -16.90 10.22 -18.87
CA GLN A 167 -15.80 9.35 -19.28
C GLN A 167 -14.43 10.06 -19.26
N ALA A 168 -14.37 11.31 -19.75
CA ALA A 168 -13.15 12.11 -19.75
C ALA A 168 -12.68 12.46 -18.32
N GLN A 169 -13.60 12.80 -17.42
CA GLN A 169 -13.29 13.15 -16.03
C GLN A 169 -12.75 11.94 -15.27
N GLY A 170 -13.41 10.78 -15.41
CA GLY A 170 -12.97 9.55 -14.78
C GLY A 170 -11.60 9.09 -15.30
N LEU A 171 -11.32 9.27 -16.59
CA LEU A 171 -10.00 9.00 -17.18
C LEU A 171 -8.94 9.89 -16.51
N VAL A 172 -9.15 11.20 -16.49
CA VAL A 172 -8.18 12.15 -15.91
C VAL A 172 -7.93 11.84 -14.44
N ILE A 173 -8.98 11.61 -13.65
CA ILE A 173 -8.85 11.30 -12.23
C ILE A 173 -8.09 9.98 -12.02
N THR A 174 -8.41 8.94 -12.79
CA THR A 174 -7.76 7.63 -12.66
C THR A 174 -6.28 7.70 -13.02
N VAL A 175 -5.95 8.40 -14.11
CA VAL A 175 -4.56 8.63 -14.51
C VAL A 175 -3.83 9.41 -13.41
N LEU A 176 -4.39 10.50 -12.91
CA LEU A 176 -3.78 11.30 -11.85
C LEU A 176 -3.54 10.49 -10.56
N ILE A 177 -4.54 9.72 -10.11
CA ILE A 177 -4.40 8.83 -8.93
C ILE A 177 -3.26 7.83 -9.17
N THR A 178 -3.24 7.19 -10.34
CA THR A 178 -2.21 6.20 -10.69
C THR A 178 -0.81 6.83 -10.69
N LEU A 179 -0.64 7.99 -11.31
CA LEU A 179 0.65 8.70 -11.35
C LEU A 179 1.10 9.12 -9.96
N VAL A 180 0.20 9.71 -9.16
CA VAL A 180 0.51 10.16 -7.81
C VAL A 180 0.94 8.98 -6.94
N LEU A 181 0.22 7.86 -6.98
CA LEU A 181 0.55 6.68 -6.17
C LEU A 181 1.80 5.97 -6.64
N THR A 182 1.99 5.83 -7.95
CA THR A 182 3.20 5.23 -8.52
C THR A 182 4.44 6.02 -8.10
N ASN A 183 4.39 7.35 -8.22
CA ASN A 183 5.51 8.20 -7.78
C ASN A 183 5.66 8.19 -6.27
N ALA A 184 4.59 8.36 -5.49
CA ALA A 184 4.68 8.39 -4.03
C ALA A 184 5.28 7.10 -3.46
N MET A 185 4.91 5.93 -3.99
CA MET A 185 5.52 4.65 -3.62
C MET A 185 6.99 4.60 -4.03
N ASN A 186 7.34 5.03 -5.25
CA ASN A 186 8.74 5.14 -5.67
C ASN A 186 9.57 6.02 -4.71
N PHE A 187 9.00 7.11 -4.21
CA PHE A 187 9.65 8.04 -3.28
C PHE A 187 9.92 7.47 -1.87
N ILE A 188 9.08 6.57 -1.36
CA ILE A 188 9.27 5.97 -0.03
C ILE A 188 10.23 4.78 -0.04
N ASP A 189 10.61 4.25 -1.22
CA ASP A 189 11.56 3.14 -1.38
C ASP A 189 13.02 3.53 -1.11
N GLY A 190 13.30 4.06 0.08
CA GLY A 190 14.61 4.53 0.50
C GLY A 190 15.28 3.71 1.60
N LEU A 191 14.58 2.73 2.18
CA LEU A 191 15.10 1.86 3.24
C LEU A 191 14.65 0.41 3.02
N ASP A 192 15.54 -0.54 3.32
CA ASP A 192 15.27 -1.99 3.30
C ASP A 192 13.98 -2.37 4.04
N GLY A 193 13.05 -3.00 3.31
CA GLY A 193 11.76 -3.44 3.82
C GLY A 193 10.70 -2.34 3.87
N LEU A 194 11.06 -1.06 3.82
CA LEU A 194 10.13 0.05 4.07
C LEU A 194 8.92 0.03 3.14
N LEU A 195 9.15 0.10 1.82
CA LEU A 195 8.05 0.17 0.88
C LEU A 195 7.23 -1.13 0.90
N ALA A 196 7.87 -2.30 0.89
CA ALA A 196 7.15 -3.57 0.87
C ALA A 196 6.26 -3.77 2.11
N GLY A 197 6.72 -3.33 3.29
CA GLY A 197 5.91 -3.43 4.51
C GLY A 197 4.83 -2.35 4.64
N VAL A 198 5.10 -1.11 4.20
CA VAL A 198 4.06 -0.08 4.14
C VAL A 198 2.97 -0.50 3.13
N ALA A 199 3.36 -1.00 1.96
CA ALA A 199 2.44 -1.52 0.95
C ALA A 199 1.65 -2.74 1.45
N LEU A 200 2.28 -3.63 2.24
CA LEU A 200 1.59 -4.74 2.89
C LEU A 200 0.48 -4.24 3.84
N ILE A 201 0.80 -3.32 4.75
CA ILE A 201 -0.15 -2.79 5.74
C ILE A 201 -1.28 -2.02 5.05
N ALA A 202 -0.91 -1.17 4.09
CA ALA A 202 -1.81 -0.45 3.19
C ALA A 202 -2.78 -1.41 2.47
N GLY A 203 -2.22 -2.45 1.86
CA GLY A 203 -2.96 -3.46 1.11
C GLY A 203 -3.93 -4.22 2.00
N ILE A 204 -3.53 -4.59 3.22
CA ILE A 204 -4.43 -5.21 4.21
C ILE A 204 -5.62 -4.29 4.49
N GLY A 205 -5.38 -2.99 4.68
CA GLY A 205 -6.46 -2.03 4.90
C GLY A 205 -7.45 -1.97 3.74
N VAL A 206 -6.95 -1.86 2.50
CA VAL A 206 -7.78 -1.85 1.29
C VAL A 206 -8.51 -3.19 1.09
N PHE A 207 -7.86 -4.32 1.39
CA PHE A 207 -8.48 -5.65 1.33
C PHE A 207 -9.64 -5.77 2.32
N VAL A 208 -9.42 -5.44 3.60
CA VAL A 208 -10.45 -5.50 4.64
C VAL A 208 -11.62 -4.58 4.30
N PHE A 209 -11.32 -3.35 3.86
CA PHE A 209 -12.34 -2.41 3.38
C PHE A 209 -13.15 -3.01 2.23
N SER A 210 -12.49 -3.54 1.20
CA SER A 210 -13.17 -4.04 0.00
C SER A 210 -13.98 -5.32 0.27
N VAL A 211 -13.52 -6.19 1.17
CA VAL A 211 -14.28 -7.37 1.63
C VAL A 211 -15.50 -6.95 2.45
N HIS A 212 -15.38 -5.91 3.30
CA HIS A 212 -16.52 -5.36 4.03
C HIS A 212 -17.59 -4.80 3.08
N GLN A 213 -17.17 -4.05 2.06
CA GLN A 213 -18.06 -3.54 1.02
C GLN A 213 -18.78 -4.67 0.28
N LEU A 214 -18.04 -5.73 -0.08
CA LEU A 214 -18.61 -6.90 -0.73
C LEU A 214 -19.72 -7.53 0.14
N ALA A 215 -19.46 -7.73 1.44
CA ALA A 215 -20.45 -8.26 2.37
C ALA A 215 -21.71 -7.38 2.49
N ALA A 216 -21.55 -6.05 2.40
CA ALA A 216 -22.67 -5.10 2.51
C ALA A 216 -23.52 -5.00 1.24
N SER A 217 -22.95 -5.29 0.06
CA SER A 217 -23.56 -5.01 -1.25
C SER A 217 -24.74 -5.93 -1.65
N HIS A 218 -25.10 -6.94 -0.85
CA HIS A 218 -26.18 -7.92 -1.11
C HIS A 218 -26.17 -8.59 -2.51
N ASN A 219 -25.12 -8.39 -3.30
CA ASN A 219 -24.88 -8.99 -4.62
C ASN A 219 -23.76 -10.04 -4.48
N PRO A 220 -24.10 -11.31 -4.13
CA PRO A 220 -23.12 -12.36 -3.86
C PRO A 220 -22.30 -12.83 -5.07
N THR A 221 -22.66 -12.38 -6.28
CA THR A 221 -21.99 -12.74 -7.54
C THR A 221 -20.75 -11.90 -7.87
N SER A 222 -20.49 -10.85 -7.10
CA SER A 222 -19.47 -9.85 -7.43
C SER A 222 -18.27 -9.98 -6.52
N ALA A 223 -17.49 -11.07 -6.61
CA ALA A 223 -16.12 -11.01 -6.09
C ALA A 223 -15.44 -9.78 -6.72
N SER A 224 -15.30 -8.71 -5.94
CA SER A 224 -14.87 -7.42 -6.47
C SER A 224 -13.41 -7.52 -6.91
N GLN A 225 -13.00 -6.79 -7.95
CA GLN A 225 -11.61 -6.91 -8.42
C GLN A 225 -10.62 -6.44 -7.35
N ALA A 226 -11.01 -5.47 -6.52
CA ALA A 226 -10.18 -4.90 -5.45
C ALA A 226 -9.65 -5.90 -4.41
N PRO A 227 -10.46 -6.74 -3.73
CA PRO A 227 -9.96 -7.74 -2.78
C PRO A 227 -9.07 -8.79 -3.45
N LEU A 228 -9.32 -9.15 -4.71
CA LEU A 228 -8.44 -10.07 -5.45
C LEU A 228 -7.07 -9.42 -5.73
N ILE A 229 -7.06 -8.21 -6.30
CA ILE A 229 -5.83 -7.46 -6.60
C ILE A 229 -5.01 -7.24 -5.32
N THR A 230 -5.67 -6.83 -4.23
CA THR A 230 -4.99 -6.61 -2.95
C THR A 230 -4.51 -7.89 -2.29
N ALA A 231 -5.28 -8.99 -2.29
CA ALA A 231 -4.81 -10.27 -1.76
C ALA A 231 -3.53 -10.75 -2.47
N ALA A 232 -3.48 -10.62 -3.80
CA ALA A 232 -2.29 -10.94 -4.58
C ALA A 232 -1.11 -10.01 -4.24
N LEU A 233 -1.35 -8.70 -4.14
CA LEU A 233 -0.31 -7.72 -3.78
C LEU A 233 0.25 -7.94 -2.37
N ILE A 234 -0.63 -8.15 -1.37
CA ILE A 234 -0.25 -8.48 0.02
C ILE A 234 0.62 -9.74 0.03
N GLY A 235 0.18 -10.79 -0.66
CA GLY A 235 0.95 -12.04 -0.78
C GLY A 235 2.33 -11.79 -1.38
N ALA A 236 2.41 -11.05 -2.49
CA ALA A 236 3.68 -10.72 -3.12
C ALA A 236 4.62 -9.93 -2.19
N CYS A 237 4.09 -8.92 -1.46
CA CYS A 237 4.86 -8.19 -0.46
C CYS A 237 5.38 -9.11 0.65
N VAL A 238 4.56 -10.03 1.17
CA VAL A 238 4.97 -11.03 2.18
C VAL A 238 6.06 -11.95 1.63
N GLY A 239 5.95 -12.42 0.40
CA GLY A 239 6.98 -13.26 -0.23
C GLY A 239 8.30 -12.53 -0.47
N PHE A 240 8.23 -11.24 -0.76
CA PHE A 240 9.39 -10.40 -1.05
C PHE A 240 10.12 -9.92 0.23
N LEU A 241 9.38 -9.61 1.31
CA LEU A 241 9.91 -9.09 2.57
C LEU A 241 11.10 -9.88 3.15
N PRO A 242 11.10 -11.22 3.23
CA PRO A 242 12.24 -12.00 3.70
C PRO A 242 13.54 -11.74 2.92
N HIS A 243 13.44 -11.34 1.66
CA HIS A 243 14.56 -11.06 0.76
C HIS A 243 15.03 -9.60 0.85
N ASN A 244 14.14 -8.69 1.26
CA ASN A 244 14.35 -7.24 1.24
C ASN A 244 14.43 -6.59 2.63
N PHE A 245 14.02 -7.28 3.70
CA PHE A 245 14.09 -6.73 5.06
C PHE A 245 15.54 -6.61 5.55
N TRP A 246 15.81 -5.60 6.39
CA TRP A 246 17.18 -5.25 6.80
C TRP A 246 17.93 -6.39 7.52
N PRO A 247 19.13 -6.80 7.03
CA PRO A 247 19.83 -6.29 5.85
C PRO A 247 19.33 -6.89 4.53
N ALA A 248 18.96 -6.05 3.56
CA ALA A 248 18.43 -6.50 2.28
C ALA A 248 19.47 -7.27 1.47
N ARG A 249 19.00 -8.34 0.83
CA ARG A 249 19.80 -9.16 -0.07
C ARG A 249 19.46 -8.88 -1.55
N ILE A 250 18.37 -8.17 -1.81
CA ILE A 250 17.94 -7.64 -3.12
C ILE A 250 17.04 -6.42 -2.88
N PHE A 251 17.19 -5.40 -3.71
CA PHE A 251 16.31 -4.24 -3.75
C PHE A 251 15.20 -4.44 -4.78
N MET A 252 14.02 -3.90 -4.49
CA MET A 252 12.92 -3.99 -5.44
C MET A 252 13.20 -3.16 -6.70
N GLY A 253 13.88 -2.02 -6.53
CA GLY A 253 14.18 -1.10 -7.63
C GLY A 253 12.93 -0.36 -8.09
N ASP A 254 13.10 0.44 -9.13
CA ASP A 254 12.01 1.21 -9.73
C ASP A 254 10.97 0.29 -10.38
N SER A 255 11.42 -0.86 -10.88
CA SER A 255 10.53 -1.95 -11.32
C SER A 255 9.53 -2.39 -10.26
N GLY A 256 9.95 -2.51 -9.00
CA GLY A 256 9.09 -2.98 -7.91
C GLY A 256 8.25 -1.86 -7.31
N SER A 257 8.85 -0.70 -7.08
CA SER A 257 8.16 0.39 -6.42
C SER A 257 7.06 1.00 -7.29
N MET A 258 7.31 1.13 -8.61
CA MET A 258 6.29 1.58 -9.55
C MET A 258 5.18 0.53 -9.73
N PHE A 259 5.54 -0.77 -9.79
CA PHE A 259 4.55 -1.85 -9.88
C PHE A 259 3.62 -1.90 -8.66
N ILE A 260 4.17 -1.79 -7.45
CA ILE A 260 3.38 -1.71 -6.21
C ILE A 260 2.44 -0.50 -6.25
N GLY A 261 2.94 0.68 -6.63
CA GLY A 261 2.12 1.88 -6.69
C GLY A 261 0.99 1.81 -7.71
N LEU A 262 1.26 1.27 -8.91
CA LEU A 262 0.23 1.07 -9.93
C LEU A 262 -0.82 0.04 -9.51
N THR A 263 -0.39 -1.10 -8.95
CA THR A 263 -1.30 -2.17 -8.50
C THR A 263 -2.17 -1.71 -7.33
N MET A 264 -1.58 -0.94 -6.41
CA MET A 264 -2.33 -0.32 -5.31
C MET A 264 -3.33 0.71 -5.84
N ALA A 265 -2.95 1.54 -6.82
CA ALA A 265 -3.86 2.49 -7.46
C ALA A 265 -5.04 1.79 -8.13
N ALA A 266 -4.78 0.72 -8.87
CA ALA A 266 -5.84 -0.08 -9.48
C ALA A 266 -6.81 -0.64 -8.42
N ALA A 267 -6.29 -1.23 -7.35
CA ALA A 267 -7.14 -1.75 -6.26
C ALA A 267 -8.00 -0.65 -5.62
N ILE A 268 -7.41 0.52 -5.38
CA ILE A 268 -8.08 1.70 -4.83
C ILE A 268 -9.20 2.20 -5.75
N VAL A 269 -8.92 2.30 -7.06
CA VAL A 269 -9.89 2.76 -8.05
C VAL A 269 -11.02 1.75 -8.22
N SER A 270 -10.71 0.44 -8.27
CA SER A 270 -11.74 -0.61 -8.32
C SER A 270 -12.57 -0.66 -7.03
N ALA A 271 -12.00 -0.32 -5.87
CA ALA A 271 -12.73 -0.30 -4.59
C ALA A 271 -13.65 0.93 -4.44
N GLY A 272 -13.17 2.12 -4.87
CA GLY A 272 -13.85 3.39 -4.63
C GLY A 272 -14.65 3.94 -5.83
N GLY A 273 -14.29 3.56 -7.06
CA GLY A 273 -14.74 4.21 -8.29
C GLY A 273 -16.14 3.85 -8.78
N ARG A 274 -16.84 2.94 -8.10
CA ARG A 274 -18.16 2.40 -8.52
C ARG A 274 -19.14 2.29 -7.35
N LEU A 275 -18.96 3.10 -6.32
CA LEU A 275 -19.78 3.04 -5.12
C LEU A 275 -21.07 3.83 -5.33
N ASP A 276 -22.20 3.11 -5.25
CA ASP A 276 -23.53 3.71 -5.23
C ASP A 276 -23.94 4.05 -3.79
N SER A 277 -24.48 5.26 -3.62
CA SER A 277 -25.09 5.81 -2.40
C SER A 277 -26.10 4.87 -1.72
N SER A 278 -26.76 4.00 -2.48
CA SER A 278 -27.74 3.03 -1.98
C SER A 278 -27.13 1.94 -1.08
N THR A 279 -25.81 1.68 -1.22
CA THR A 279 -25.08 0.65 -0.45
C THR A 279 -24.91 1.05 1.02
N TYR A 280 -24.94 2.35 1.31
CA TYR A 280 -24.76 2.91 2.65
C TYR A 280 -26.08 3.48 3.15
N GLY A 281 -27.07 2.61 3.40
CA GLY A 281 -28.36 3.04 3.95
C GLY A 281 -28.17 3.86 5.23
N GLY A 282 -28.63 5.12 5.23
CA GLY A 282 -28.89 6.00 6.38
C GLY A 282 -27.81 6.17 7.46
N LYS A 283 -26.60 5.63 7.29
CA LYS A 283 -25.53 5.70 8.28
C LYS A 283 -24.68 6.94 8.06
N SER A 284 -24.28 7.57 9.18
CA SER A 284 -23.43 8.75 9.34
C SER A 284 -22.60 9.13 8.11
N THR A 285 -22.56 10.42 7.77
CA THR A 285 -21.69 11.07 6.76
C THR A 285 -20.24 10.56 6.75
N VAL A 286 -19.72 10.12 7.90
CA VAL A 286 -18.38 9.53 8.05
C VAL A 286 -18.26 8.14 7.41
N ALA A 287 -19.29 7.30 7.50
CA ALA A 287 -19.34 5.99 6.86
C ALA A 287 -19.42 6.12 5.33
N LEU A 288 -20.11 7.15 4.84
CA LEU A 288 -20.22 7.46 3.41
C LEU A 288 -18.90 7.99 2.83
N LEU A 289 -18.11 8.72 3.62
CA LEU A 289 -16.75 9.17 3.27
C LEU A 289 -15.68 8.07 3.41
N SER A 290 -16.02 6.95 4.07
CA SER A 290 -15.05 5.91 4.42
C SER A 290 -14.21 5.37 3.26
N PRO A 291 -14.70 5.20 2.02
CA PRO A 291 -13.87 4.71 0.92
C PRO A 291 -12.75 5.68 0.56
N LEU A 292 -13.09 6.97 0.39
CA LEU A 292 -12.12 8.00 0.03
C LEU A 292 -11.14 8.26 1.18
N ILE A 293 -11.64 8.26 2.42
CA ILE A 293 -10.80 8.40 3.62
C ILE A 293 -9.83 7.23 3.74
N VAL A 294 -10.29 5.99 3.57
CA VAL A 294 -9.43 4.79 3.61
C VAL A 294 -8.37 4.87 2.53
N VAL A 295 -8.77 5.16 1.30
CA VAL A 295 -7.87 5.32 0.15
C VAL A 295 -6.80 6.39 0.43
N LEU A 296 -7.20 7.58 0.87
CA LEU A 296 -6.29 8.69 1.13
C LEU A 296 -5.40 8.44 2.35
N ALA A 297 -5.95 7.83 3.40
CA ALA A 297 -5.23 7.47 4.61
C ALA A 297 -4.12 6.45 4.31
N VAL A 298 -4.46 5.40 3.55
CA VAL A 298 -3.51 4.35 3.15
C VAL A 298 -2.26 4.91 2.44
N VAL A 299 -2.43 6.01 1.71
CA VAL A 299 -1.38 6.61 0.88
C VAL A 299 -0.80 7.90 1.50
N LEU A 300 -1.27 8.29 2.69
CA LEU A 300 -0.94 9.56 3.32
C LEU A 300 0.55 9.71 3.58
N ILE A 301 1.23 8.65 4.05
CA ILE A 301 2.65 8.75 4.38
C ILE A 301 3.52 8.95 3.12
N PRO A 302 3.40 8.11 2.07
CA PRO A 302 4.08 8.35 0.80
C PRO A 302 3.72 9.71 0.20
N LEU A 303 2.43 10.06 0.20
CA LEU A 303 1.93 11.30 -0.40
C LEU A 303 2.47 12.53 0.33
N LEU A 304 2.52 12.51 1.66
CA LEU A 304 3.04 13.62 2.44
C LEU A 304 4.52 13.85 2.17
N ASP A 305 5.34 12.78 2.09
CA ASP A 305 6.77 12.94 1.74
C ASP A 305 6.95 13.52 0.33
N PHE A 306 6.16 13.01 -0.63
CA PHE A 306 6.15 13.51 -2.00
C PHE A 306 5.75 14.99 -2.06
N LEU A 307 4.62 15.37 -1.45
CA LEU A 307 4.13 16.76 -1.43
C LEU A 307 5.12 17.70 -0.72
N MET A 308 5.69 17.29 0.41
CA MET A 308 6.71 18.07 1.11
C MET A 308 7.98 18.26 0.28
N ALA A 309 8.37 17.26 -0.53
CA ALA A 309 9.47 17.39 -1.47
C ALA A 309 9.12 18.37 -2.59
N VAL A 310 7.94 18.24 -3.21
CA VAL A 310 7.46 19.15 -4.26
C VAL A 310 7.43 20.59 -3.77
N VAL A 311 6.77 20.86 -2.63
CA VAL A 311 6.66 22.20 -2.04
C VAL A 311 8.02 22.80 -1.70
N ARG A 312 8.95 21.98 -1.19
CA ARG A 312 10.31 22.43 -0.89
C ARG A 312 11.07 22.84 -2.15
N ARG A 313 11.02 22.01 -3.21
CA ARG A 313 11.70 22.26 -4.48
C ARG A 313 11.18 23.51 -5.16
N THR A 314 9.86 23.68 -5.22
CA THR A 314 9.24 24.85 -5.85
C THR A 314 9.54 26.14 -5.08
N ARG A 315 9.57 26.08 -3.74
CA ARG A 315 10.04 27.21 -2.91
C ARG A 315 11.52 27.55 -3.11
N GLU A 316 12.34 26.56 -3.46
CA GLU A 316 13.76 26.74 -3.80
C GLU A 316 13.97 27.13 -5.28
N GLY A 317 12.90 27.42 -6.04
CA GLY A 317 12.96 27.79 -7.46
C GLY A 317 13.33 26.64 -8.40
N ARG A 318 13.32 25.40 -7.91
CA ARG A 318 13.65 24.20 -8.68
C ARG A 318 12.41 23.55 -9.26
N HIS A 319 12.60 22.79 -10.34
CA HIS A 319 11.54 21.99 -10.93
C HIS A 319 10.98 20.98 -9.90
N PRO A 320 9.65 20.76 -9.82
CA PRO A 320 9.02 19.84 -8.87
C PRO A 320 9.62 18.43 -8.85
N PHE A 321 10.15 17.98 -9.98
CA PHE A 321 10.71 16.63 -10.17
C PHE A 321 12.25 16.56 -10.07
N SER A 322 12.92 17.65 -9.68
CA SER A 322 14.38 17.64 -9.48
C SER A 322 14.78 16.71 -8.31
N ALA A 323 15.91 16.02 -8.37
CA ALA A 323 16.37 15.15 -7.28
C ALA A 323 16.48 15.89 -5.93
N ASP A 324 16.07 15.23 -4.84
CA ASP A 324 16.12 15.77 -3.47
C ASP A 324 16.62 14.69 -2.50
N LYS A 325 17.23 15.12 -1.39
CA LYS A 325 17.88 14.25 -0.40
C LYS A 325 17.26 14.37 0.99
N ARG A 326 16.13 15.09 1.13
CA ARG A 326 15.49 15.41 2.42
C ARG A 326 14.18 14.66 2.66
N HIS A 327 14.11 13.41 2.21
CA HIS A 327 12.99 12.50 2.43
C HIS A 327 12.75 12.19 3.91
N LEU A 328 11.52 11.84 4.27
CA LEU A 328 11.11 11.51 5.63
C LEU A 328 11.99 10.42 6.25
N HIS A 329 12.40 9.41 5.48
CA HIS A 329 13.25 8.34 5.99
C HIS A 329 14.66 8.84 6.36
N HIS A 330 15.28 9.71 5.57
CA HIS A 330 16.54 10.36 5.94
C HIS A 330 16.38 11.25 7.17
N ARG A 331 15.24 11.94 7.31
CA ARG A 331 14.95 12.71 8.53
C ARG A 331 14.90 11.81 9.77
N MET A 332 14.26 10.63 9.68
CA MET A 332 14.23 9.69 10.81
C MET A 332 15.63 9.20 11.20
N LEU A 333 16.49 8.90 10.23
CA LEU A 333 17.89 8.55 10.50
C LEU A 333 18.65 9.72 11.15
N ASN A 334 18.50 10.94 10.65
CA ASN A 334 19.14 12.14 11.20
C ASN A 334 18.65 12.50 12.61
N ILE A 335 17.44 12.08 12.98
CA ILE A 335 16.87 12.22 14.33
C ILE A 335 17.58 11.28 15.33
N GLY A 336 18.25 10.23 14.85
CA GLY A 336 18.96 9.24 15.65
C GLY A 336 18.29 7.86 15.67
N HIS A 337 17.29 7.60 14.81
CA HIS A 337 16.77 6.25 14.63
C HIS A 337 17.77 5.37 13.88
N THR A 338 17.83 4.09 14.24
CA THR A 338 18.50 3.09 13.42
C THR A 338 17.67 2.78 12.17
N HIS A 339 18.27 2.16 11.16
CA HIS A 339 17.55 1.73 9.93
C HIS A 339 16.28 0.94 10.25
N ARG A 340 16.41 -0.12 11.08
CA ARG A 340 15.28 -0.94 11.52
C ARG A 340 14.23 -0.12 12.29
N ALA A 341 14.66 0.74 13.21
CA ALA A 341 13.74 1.54 14.01
C ALA A 341 12.94 2.51 13.13
N ALA A 342 13.58 3.17 12.16
CA ALA A 342 12.89 4.05 11.22
C ALA A 342 11.81 3.30 10.43
N VAL A 343 12.12 2.11 9.89
CA VAL A 343 11.15 1.25 9.18
C VAL A 343 9.97 0.88 10.06
N LEU A 344 10.21 0.43 11.30
CA LEU A 344 9.14 0.07 12.24
C LEU A 344 8.27 1.27 12.64
N VAL A 345 8.83 2.48 12.72
CA VAL A 345 8.07 3.72 12.93
C VAL A 345 7.13 3.98 11.75
N PHE A 346 7.60 3.82 10.52
CA PHE A 346 6.73 3.95 9.34
C PHE A 346 5.63 2.89 9.31
N TYR A 347 5.93 1.65 9.71
CA TYR A 347 4.91 0.61 9.83
C TYR A 347 3.86 0.97 10.89
N LEU A 348 4.31 1.48 12.04
CA LEU A 348 3.39 1.95 13.08
C LEU A 348 2.48 3.06 12.55
N TRP A 349 3.02 4.08 11.88
CA TRP A 349 2.22 5.11 11.25
C TRP A 349 1.25 4.55 10.20
N ALA A 350 1.70 3.59 9.39
CA ALA A 350 0.84 2.94 8.38
C ALA A 350 -0.32 2.19 9.05
N VAL A 351 -0.07 1.46 10.14
CA VAL A 351 -1.11 0.76 10.92
C VAL A 351 -2.09 1.76 11.53
N VAL A 352 -1.60 2.84 12.14
CA VAL A 352 -2.46 3.86 12.76
C VAL A 352 -3.37 4.51 11.73
N ILE A 353 -2.81 4.93 10.60
CA ILE A 353 -3.54 5.67 9.59
C ILE A 353 -4.48 4.74 8.80
N SER A 354 -3.96 3.64 8.26
CA SER A 354 -4.75 2.68 7.47
C SER A 354 -5.77 1.94 8.34
N GLY A 355 -5.33 1.38 9.48
CA GLY A 355 -6.21 0.67 10.41
C GLY A 355 -7.26 1.60 11.03
N GLY A 356 -6.88 2.84 11.38
CA GLY A 356 -7.81 3.86 11.86
C GLY A 356 -8.89 4.18 10.84
N ALA A 357 -8.51 4.48 9.59
CA ALA A 357 -9.47 4.77 8.53
C ALA A 357 -10.41 3.58 8.24
N VAL A 358 -9.85 2.36 8.16
CA VAL A 358 -10.62 1.15 7.89
C VAL A 358 -11.58 0.85 9.04
N SER A 359 -11.16 1.05 10.29
CA SER A 359 -12.03 0.88 11.46
C SER A 359 -13.27 1.77 11.44
N LEU A 360 -13.14 3.01 10.92
CA LEU A 360 -14.27 3.95 10.77
C LEU A 360 -15.31 3.49 9.72
N SER A 361 -14.97 2.49 8.90
CA SER A 361 -15.89 1.94 7.89
C SER A 361 -16.92 1.00 8.51
N PHE A 362 -16.59 0.33 9.62
CA PHE A 362 -17.46 -0.67 10.26
C PHE A 362 -17.72 -0.45 11.75
N LEU A 363 -16.98 0.45 12.42
CA LEU A 363 -17.24 0.88 13.79
C LEU A 363 -17.80 2.31 13.82
N PRO A 364 -18.70 2.62 14.77
CA PRO A 364 -19.09 4.00 15.03
C PRO A 364 -17.88 4.81 15.48
N TRP A 365 -17.79 6.07 15.04
CA TRP A 365 -16.61 6.91 15.27
C TRP A 365 -16.30 7.12 16.76
N GLN A 366 -17.32 7.07 17.63
CA GLN A 366 -17.18 7.18 19.08
C GLN A 366 -16.36 6.04 19.69
N VAL A 367 -16.44 4.84 19.10
CA VAL A 367 -15.68 3.66 19.54
C VAL A 367 -14.28 3.66 18.92
N ALA A 368 -14.17 4.06 17.65
CA ALA A 368 -12.91 4.03 16.92
C ALA A 368 -11.93 5.14 17.35
N ILE A 369 -12.42 6.33 17.74
CA ILE A 369 -11.58 7.52 17.97
C ILE A 369 -10.60 7.35 19.13
N GLY A 370 -11.01 6.71 20.24
CA GLY A 370 -10.16 6.50 21.41
C GLY A 370 -8.89 5.70 21.08
N PRO A 371 -9.01 4.47 20.53
CA PRO A 371 -7.86 3.69 20.08
C PRO A 371 -7.01 4.41 19.03
N ILE A 372 -7.62 5.12 18.08
CA ILE A 372 -6.87 5.88 17.05
C ILE A 372 -6.00 6.96 17.70
N LEU A 373 -6.57 7.77 18.60
CA LEU A 373 -5.83 8.84 19.28
C LEU A 373 -4.72 8.29 20.19
N LEU A 374 -4.98 7.16 20.87
CA LEU A 374 -3.98 6.48 21.69
C LEU A 374 -2.79 6.03 20.82
N LEU A 375 -3.06 5.29 19.74
CA LEU A 375 -2.01 4.79 18.87
C LEU A 375 -1.27 5.93 18.14
N LEU A 376 -1.97 7.01 17.78
CA LEU A 376 -1.37 8.23 17.24
C LEU A 376 -0.40 8.86 18.25
N GLY A 377 -0.79 8.95 19.53
CA GLY A 377 0.06 9.41 20.62
C GLY A 377 1.32 8.54 20.75
N VAL A 378 1.17 7.22 20.72
CA VAL A 378 2.29 6.26 20.74
C VAL A 378 3.20 6.49 19.53
N ALA A 379 2.65 6.63 18.32
CA ALA A 379 3.43 6.87 17.10
C ALA A 379 4.26 8.16 17.19
N VAL A 380 3.68 9.24 17.72
CA VAL A 380 4.38 10.52 17.93
C VAL A 380 5.51 10.36 18.95
N VAL A 381 5.24 9.72 20.09
CA VAL A 381 6.25 9.51 21.15
C VAL A 381 7.42 8.67 20.64
N VAL A 382 7.14 7.55 19.98
CA VAL A 382 8.18 6.66 19.42
C VAL A 382 8.98 7.40 18.34
N SER A 383 8.32 8.18 17.48
CA SER A 383 9.00 8.98 16.44
C SER A 383 9.96 10.02 17.05
N ALA A 384 9.57 10.66 18.16
CA ALA A 384 10.36 11.68 18.83
C ALA A 384 11.39 11.14 19.83
N TRP A 385 11.33 9.86 20.18
CA TRP A 385 12.11 9.25 21.26
C TRP A 385 13.63 9.50 21.18
N PRO A 386 14.32 9.35 20.02
CA PRO A 386 15.76 9.57 19.96
C PRO A 386 16.17 11.02 20.28
N ARG A 387 15.37 12.01 19.86
CA ARG A 387 15.58 13.42 20.20
C ARG A 387 15.44 13.67 21.69
N VAL A 388 14.43 13.08 22.33
CA VAL A 388 14.18 13.24 23.77
C VAL A 388 15.32 12.59 24.58
N ARG A 389 15.75 11.39 24.18
CA ARG A 389 16.89 10.69 24.79
C ARG A 389 18.18 11.51 24.68
N ALA A 390 18.48 12.05 23.50
CA ALA A 390 19.66 12.89 23.29
C ALA A 390 19.67 14.12 24.21
N ARG A 391 18.54 14.84 24.30
CA ARG A 391 18.41 16.02 25.19
C ARG A 391 18.58 15.68 26.67
N ARG A 392 18.07 14.54 27.13
CA ARG A 392 18.22 14.08 28.53
C ARG A 392 19.68 13.79 28.87
N LEU A 393 20.41 13.12 27.97
CA LEU A 393 21.83 12.82 28.17
C LEU A 393 22.70 14.08 28.25
N THR A 394 22.41 15.10 27.43
CA THR A 394 23.11 16.39 27.49
C THR A 394 22.81 17.13 28.80
N ARG A 395 21.54 17.14 29.24
CA ARG A 395 21.12 17.80 30.49
C ARG A 395 21.73 17.16 31.75
N SER A 396 21.84 15.82 31.77
CA SER A 396 22.52 15.10 32.87
C SER A 396 24.01 15.40 32.92
N ARG A 397 24.70 15.56 31.78
CA ARG A 397 26.12 15.96 31.75
C ARG A 397 26.36 17.38 32.25
N THR A 398 25.47 18.32 31.94
CA THR A 398 25.57 19.70 32.45
C THR A 398 25.32 19.79 33.96
N LEU A 399 24.51 18.91 34.55
CA LEU A 399 24.24 18.90 35.99
C LEU A 399 25.37 18.26 36.81
N VAL A 400 26.12 17.31 36.23
CA VAL A 400 27.29 16.70 36.86
C VAL A 400 28.52 17.63 36.82
N ASN A 401 28.61 18.51 35.81
CA ASN A 401 29.73 19.43 35.62
C ASN A 401 29.52 20.83 36.24
N VAL A 402 28.55 21.01 37.15
CA VAL A 402 28.48 22.26 37.92
C VAL A 402 29.58 22.22 38.98
N PRO A 403 30.60 23.10 38.95
CA PRO A 403 31.60 23.16 40.00
C PRO A 403 30.88 23.48 41.31
N SER A 404 31.16 22.71 42.36
CA SER A 404 30.69 23.01 43.71
C SER A 404 31.23 24.37 44.13
N ALA A 405 30.40 25.40 44.06
CA ALA A 405 30.67 26.69 44.70
C ALA A 405 30.52 26.53 46.21
N SER A 406 31.52 25.89 46.84
CA SER A 406 31.70 25.86 48.29
C SER A 406 33.20 26.01 48.58
N GLY A 407 33.65 27.24 48.48
CA GLY A 407 35.03 27.65 48.74
C GLY A 407 35.09 29.14 48.97
N ALA A 408 34.24 29.66 49.86
CA ALA A 408 34.32 31.02 50.34
C ALA A 408 34.29 31.01 51.87
N GLY A 409 35.43 31.37 52.46
CA GLY A 409 35.50 31.89 53.82
C GLY A 409 36.27 31.04 54.81
N SER A 410 37.60 31.12 54.77
CA SER A 410 38.40 31.10 56.01
C SER A 410 39.81 31.62 55.74
N GLU A 411 40.22 32.57 56.61
CA GLU A 411 41.60 32.98 56.93
C GLU A 411 42.24 34.00 55.96
N GLY A 412 42.78 35.14 56.37
CA GLY A 412 43.14 35.61 57.72
C GLY A 412 44.59 36.12 57.72
N SER A 413 44.76 37.40 58.06
CA SER A 413 45.95 38.00 58.70
C SER A 413 47.34 37.89 58.01
N ALA A 414 47.85 39.06 57.58
CA ALA A 414 49.14 39.68 57.94
C ALA A 414 49.78 40.42 56.76
#